data_AF-A0A945FBZ5-F1
#
_entry.id   AF-A0A945FBZ5-F1
#
_cell.length_a   1.000
_cell.length_b   1.000
_cell.length_c   1.000
_cell.angle_alpha   90.00
_cell.angle_beta   90.00
_cell.angle_gamma   90.00
#
_symmetry.space_group_name_H-M   'P 1'
#
loop_
_entity.id
_entity.type
_entity.pdbx_description
1 polymer ?
#
loop_
_entity_poly.entity_id
_entity_poly.type
_entity_poly.pdbx_seq_one_letter_code
_entity_poly.pdbx_strand_id
1 'polypeptide(L)'
;MTPTSRILIVLSIITLPSTAAAYVIETDYEYPQVYYPSATSSSVSSVSTDSSISPVDQKWNDRRARNQGFWADMMNHRKAEADFKEHHTARREERRLKRLECRTDIRKAGRGAMMPITLKCFAAVLTTELEILRKEKQYLSTIPGPSEQYINGAMFHIESLSDAISTIIRSIDSEFYEEKSAVQDAKEQLGSLYRENKRLAMTKLRVSKSLAWINHLIIRLDNARLSSAISEPVRGKIREAIDCFETQEDAIKSLLSLDDNDALIERFRQEQSNVKFCIHSARDAAKLNTELEQADAKNS
;
A
#
# COMPACT_ATOMS: atom_id res chain seq x y z
N MET A 1 1.39 -44.09 -8.96
CA MET A 1 1.66 -42.66 -8.68
C MET A 1 0.44 -42.10 -7.97
N THR A 2 0.54 -41.89 -6.67
CA THR A 2 -0.59 -41.51 -5.81
C THR A 2 -0.96 -40.03 -6.00
N PRO A 3 -2.26 -39.66 -5.97
CA PRO A 3 -2.74 -38.30 -6.17
C PRO A 3 -2.49 -37.36 -4.96
N THR A 4 -1.66 -37.76 -4.00
CA THR A 4 -1.40 -37.02 -2.76
C THR A 4 -0.48 -35.80 -2.94
N SER A 5 0.27 -35.69 -4.05
CA SER A 5 1.17 -34.54 -4.28
C SER A 5 0.50 -33.27 -4.82
N ARG A 6 -0.76 -33.32 -5.28
CA ARG A 6 -1.47 -32.11 -5.79
C ARG A 6 -2.24 -31.36 -4.70
N ILE A 7 -2.58 -32.03 -3.60
CA ILE A 7 -3.39 -31.46 -2.49
C ILE A 7 -2.56 -30.51 -1.62
N LEU A 8 -1.24 -30.77 -1.48
CA LEU A 8 -0.32 -29.90 -0.72
C LEU A 8 -0.14 -28.50 -1.34
N ILE A 9 -0.37 -28.32 -2.64
CA ILE A 9 -0.26 -27.01 -3.30
C ILE A 9 -1.46 -26.11 -2.96
N VAL A 10 -2.64 -26.69 -2.75
CA VAL A 10 -3.85 -25.92 -2.39
C VAL A 10 -3.82 -25.47 -0.92
N LEU A 11 -3.27 -26.29 -0.03
CA LEU A 11 -3.11 -25.96 1.40
C LEU A 11 -2.00 -24.93 1.66
N SER A 12 -0.85 -25.01 0.97
CA SER A 12 0.23 -24.00 1.07
C SER A 12 -0.18 -22.61 0.55
N ILE A 13 -1.24 -22.54 -0.24
CA ILE A 13 -1.84 -21.32 -0.78
C ILE A 13 -2.76 -20.63 0.25
N ILE A 14 -3.42 -21.39 1.14
CA ILE A 14 -4.37 -20.86 2.13
C ILE A 14 -3.75 -20.78 3.55
N THR A 15 -2.69 -21.55 3.84
CA THR A 15 -1.77 -21.25 4.94
C THR A 15 -0.85 -20.11 4.54
N LEU A 16 -1.42 -18.93 4.25
CA LEU A 16 -0.65 -17.71 4.39
C LEU A 16 -0.15 -17.70 5.84
N PRO A 17 1.17 -17.65 6.10
CA PRO A 17 1.66 -17.39 7.44
C PRO A 17 0.94 -16.14 7.95
N SER A 18 0.70 -16.07 9.25
CA SER A 18 -0.04 -15.00 9.94
C SER A 18 0.34 -13.56 9.54
N THR A 19 1.44 -13.38 8.81
CA THR A 19 1.94 -12.16 8.20
C THR A 19 1.09 -11.60 7.04
N ALA A 20 0.31 -12.38 6.28
CA ALA A 20 -0.50 -11.80 5.19
C ALA A 20 -1.71 -10.97 5.67
N ALA A 21 -2.28 -11.33 6.81
CA ALA A 21 -3.27 -10.49 7.50
C ALA A 21 -2.62 -9.27 8.18
N ALA A 22 -1.31 -9.35 8.47
CA ALA A 22 -0.51 -8.22 8.95
C ALA A 22 -0.02 -7.31 7.81
N TYR A 23 -0.05 -7.76 6.55
CA TYR A 23 0.33 -6.90 5.42
C TYR A 23 -0.68 -5.79 5.13
N VAL A 24 -1.95 -5.97 5.55
CA VAL A 24 -2.97 -4.90 5.50
C VAL A 24 -2.81 -3.93 6.70
N ILE A 25 -2.18 -4.34 7.81
CA ILE A 25 -2.04 -3.54 9.04
C ILE A 25 -0.66 -3.78 9.67
N GLU A 26 0.30 -2.89 9.36
CA GLU A 26 1.58 -2.61 10.05
C GLU A 26 2.47 -3.76 10.60
N THR A 27 3.71 -3.77 10.09
CA THR A 27 5.01 -4.12 10.74
C THR A 27 5.32 -5.57 11.19
N ASP A 28 6.59 -5.90 10.94
CA ASP A 28 7.48 -6.83 11.66
C ASP A 28 7.64 -8.32 11.24
N TYR A 29 8.94 -8.66 11.12
CA TYR A 29 9.66 -9.93 11.14
C TYR A 29 9.95 -10.76 9.87
N GLU A 30 11.25 -11.08 9.75
CA GLU A 30 12.02 -11.81 8.74
C GLU A 30 11.64 -13.29 8.59
N TYR A 31 11.67 -13.82 7.36
CA TYR A 31 11.88 -15.25 7.04
C TYR A 31 12.55 -15.42 5.66
N PRO A 32 13.25 -16.54 5.40
CA PRO A 32 14.31 -16.66 4.39
C PRO A 32 13.77 -16.86 2.97
N GLN A 33 14.62 -16.46 2.03
CA GLN A 33 14.38 -16.39 0.59
C GLN A 33 14.16 -17.77 -0.05
N VAL A 34 13.12 -17.91 -0.87
CA VAL A 34 13.01 -18.96 -1.88
C VAL A 34 13.01 -18.31 -3.25
N TYR A 35 14.05 -18.59 -4.03
CA TYR A 35 14.27 -18.10 -5.38
C TYR A 35 13.34 -18.83 -6.36
N TYR A 36 12.58 -18.09 -7.17
CA TYR A 36 11.85 -18.63 -8.32
C TYR A 36 12.28 -17.90 -9.60
N PRO A 37 12.60 -18.62 -10.69
CA PRO A 37 12.96 -18.01 -11.95
C PRO A 37 11.74 -17.37 -12.64
N SER A 38 11.97 -16.19 -13.23
CA SER A 38 10.99 -15.39 -13.96
C SER A 38 10.45 -16.11 -15.18
N ALA A 39 9.12 -16.13 -15.35
CA ALA A 39 8.47 -16.62 -16.55
C ALA A 39 8.31 -15.49 -17.58
N THR A 40 8.73 -15.81 -18.79
CA THR A 40 8.78 -15.01 -20.01
C THR A 40 7.39 -14.53 -20.45
N SER A 41 7.34 -13.26 -20.88
CA SER A 41 6.23 -12.62 -21.56
C SER A 41 5.73 -13.44 -22.75
N SER A 42 4.43 -13.72 -22.81
CA SER A 42 3.78 -14.31 -23.98
C SER A 42 2.64 -13.43 -24.48
N SER A 43 2.81 -12.99 -25.73
CA SER A 43 1.87 -12.55 -26.76
C SER A 43 0.38 -12.49 -26.43
N VAL A 44 -0.19 -11.31 -26.66
CA VAL A 44 -1.63 -11.01 -26.71
C VAL A 44 -2.23 -11.66 -27.96
N SER A 45 -3.10 -12.65 -27.76
CA SER A 45 -4.00 -13.15 -28.80
C SER A 45 -5.32 -12.40 -28.74
N SER A 46 -5.71 -11.80 -29.86
CA SER A 46 -7.00 -11.14 -30.10
C SER A 46 -8.15 -12.14 -29.98
N VAL A 47 -9.04 -11.93 -29.01
CA VAL A 47 -10.26 -12.72 -28.81
C VAL A 47 -11.46 -11.98 -29.38
N SER A 48 -12.17 -12.67 -30.27
CA SER A 48 -13.45 -12.32 -30.88
C SER A 48 -14.52 -12.04 -29.83
N THR A 49 -15.27 -10.96 -30.01
CA THR A 49 -16.34 -10.51 -29.12
C THR A 49 -17.57 -11.41 -29.27
N ASP A 50 -17.72 -12.38 -28.38
CA ASP A 50 -18.92 -13.22 -28.26
C ASP A 50 -19.96 -12.48 -27.38
N SER A 51 -21.13 -12.18 -27.94
CA SER A 51 -22.14 -11.28 -27.39
C SER A 51 -23.10 -11.93 -26.37
N SER A 52 -22.67 -12.99 -25.68
CA SER A 52 -23.50 -13.74 -24.72
C SER A 52 -22.86 -13.95 -23.34
N ILE A 53 -21.92 -13.09 -22.93
CA ILE A 53 -21.33 -13.16 -21.58
C ILE A 53 -22.33 -12.58 -20.57
N SER A 54 -22.71 -13.38 -19.56
CA SER A 54 -23.55 -12.92 -18.47
C SER A 54 -22.90 -11.74 -17.74
N PRO A 55 -23.66 -10.74 -17.25
CA PRO A 55 -23.10 -9.62 -16.47
C PRO A 55 -22.24 -10.06 -15.28
N VAL A 56 -22.56 -11.21 -14.69
CA VAL A 56 -21.77 -11.81 -13.60
C VAL A 56 -20.42 -12.31 -14.09
N ASP A 57 -20.39 -12.99 -15.23
CA ASP A 57 -19.16 -13.51 -15.83
C ASP A 57 -18.25 -12.36 -16.29
N GLN A 58 -18.84 -11.27 -16.78
CA GLN A 58 -18.09 -10.06 -17.12
C GLN A 58 -17.41 -9.46 -15.88
N LYS A 59 -18.13 -9.33 -14.75
CA LYS A 59 -17.56 -8.82 -13.48
C LYS A 59 -16.33 -9.65 -13.07
N TRP A 60 -16.42 -10.98 -13.14
CA TRP A 60 -15.32 -11.87 -12.78
C TRP A 60 -14.14 -11.83 -13.76
N ASN A 61 -14.42 -11.71 -15.06
CA ASN A 61 -13.38 -11.55 -16.07
C ASN A 61 -12.62 -10.23 -15.87
N ASP A 62 -13.34 -9.13 -15.63
CA ASP A 62 -12.73 -7.83 -15.35
C ASP A 62 -11.89 -7.86 -14.06
N ARG A 63 -12.37 -8.54 -13.01
CA ARG A 63 -11.59 -8.76 -11.78
C ARG A 63 -10.27 -9.47 -12.07
N ARG A 64 -10.31 -10.58 -12.81
CA ARG A 64 -9.12 -11.38 -13.15
C ARG A 64 -8.14 -10.59 -14.03
N ALA A 65 -8.64 -9.86 -15.03
CA ALA A 65 -7.82 -9.00 -15.88
C ALA A 65 -7.07 -7.94 -15.07
N ARG A 66 -7.76 -7.24 -14.15
CA ARG A 66 -7.12 -6.25 -13.26
C ARG A 66 -6.08 -6.82 -12.29
N ASN A 67 -6.16 -8.11 -11.96
CA ASN A 67 -5.27 -8.77 -11.00
C ASN A 67 -4.15 -9.58 -11.67
N GLN A 68 -4.09 -9.60 -13.00
CA GLN A 68 -3.08 -10.35 -13.73
C GLN A 68 -1.68 -9.83 -13.38
N GLY A 69 -0.75 -10.73 -13.04
CA GLY A 69 0.63 -10.36 -12.66
C GLY A 69 0.80 -9.77 -11.26
N PHE A 70 -0.27 -9.24 -10.65
CA PHE A 70 -0.20 -8.52 -9.36
C PHE A 70 0.58 -9.26 -8.27
N TRP A 71 0.29 -10.54 -8.04
CA TRP A 71 0.99 -11.33 -7.01
C TRP A 71 2.47 -11.51 -7.31
N ALA A 72 2.82 -11.83 -8.56
CA ALA A 72 4.21 -12.02 -8.96
C ALA A 72 4.99 -10.71 -8.80
N ASP A 73 4.42 -9.60 -9.28
CA ASP A 73 5.02 -8.27 -9.16
C ASP A 73 5.17 -7.88 -7.69
N MET A 74 4.16 -8.14 -6.86
CA MET A 74 4.19 -7.86 -5.44
C MET A 74 5.24 -8.68 -4.69
N MET A 75 5.39 -9.96 -5.00
CA MET A 75 6.44 -10.80 -4.42
C MET A 75 7.83 -10.32 -4.82
N ASN A 76 8.02 -9.92 -6.08
CA ASN A 76 9.28 -9.35 -6.56
C ASN A 76 9.56 -7.98 -5.91
N HIS A 77 8.52 -7.20 -5.65
CA HIS A 77 8.61 -5.88 -5.04
C HIS A 77 8.79 -5.92 -3.51
N ARG A 78 8.59 -7.07 -2.85
CA ARG A 78 8.62 -7.20 -1.39
C ARG A 78 9.92 -6.69 -0.77
N LYS A 79 11.07 -6.99 -1.39
CA LYS A 79 12.38 -6.51 -0.92
C LYS A 79 12.47 -4.98 -1.04
N ALA A 80 12.10 -4.43 -2.19
CA ALA A 80 12.11 -3.00 -2.42
C ALA A 80 11.18 -2.26 -1.43
N GLU A 81 10.02 -2.83 -1.10
CA GLU A 81 9.12 -2.28 -0.09
C GLU A 81 9.73 -2.33 1.32
N ALA A 82 10.44 -3.40 1.68
CA ALA A 82 11.13 -3.51 2.97
C ALA A 82 12.27 -2.49 3.07
N ASP A 83 13.16 -2.44 2.07
CA ASP A 83 14.28 -1.50 2.00
C ASP A 83 13.77 -0.04 2.03
N PHE A 84 12.69 0.24 1.29
CA PHE A 84 12.06 1.56 1.32
C PHE A 84 11.57 1.93 2.73
N LYS A 85 10.88 1.01 3.43
CA LYS A 85 10.38 1.25 4.80
C LYS A 85 11.50 1.49 5.79
N GLU A 86 12.53 0.66 5.77
CA GLU A 86 13.69 0.78 6.65
C GLU A 86 14.36 2.15 6.46
N HIS A 87 14.72 2.48 5.22
CA HIS A 87 15.35 3.76 4.92
C HIS A 87 14.42 4.96 5.17
N HIS A 88 13.11 4.82 4.98
CA HIS A 88 12.14 5.88 5.28
C HIS A 88 12.06 6.18 6.77
N THR A 89 12.09 5.14 7.61
CA THR A 89 12.14 5.27 9.07
C THR A 89 13.46 5.92 9.52
N ALA A 90 14.59 5.46 8.98
CA ALA A 90 15.90 6.03 9.28
C ALA A 90 15.98 7.53 8.93
N ARG A 91 15.51 7.94 7.74
CA ARG A 91 15.47 9.36 7.35
C ARG A 91 14.51 10.19 8.19
N ARG A 92 13.38 9.62 8.62
CA ARG A 92 12.47 10.31 9.56
C ARG A 92 13.14 10.56 10.90
N GLU A 93 13.92 9.61 11.39
CA GLU A 93 14.68 9.74 12.61
C GLU A 93 15.80 10.78 12.48
N GLU A 94 16.56 10.76 11.38
CA GLU A 94 17.56 11.78 11.08
C GLU A 94 16.94 13.19 11.05
N ARG A 95 15.80 13.35 10.37
CA ARG A 95 15.05 14.61 10.35
C ARG A 95 14.61 15.05 11.75
N ARG A 96 14.21 14.11 12.61
CA ARG A 96 13.84 14.37 14.01
C ARG A 96 15.04 14.88 14.80
N LEU A 97 16.18 14.19 14.72
CA LEU A 97 17.43 14.58 15.36
C LEU A 97 17.88 15.97 14.89
N LYS A 98 17.80 16.24 13.58
CA LYS A 98 18.18 17.55 13.03
C LYS A 98 17.32 18.69 13.57
N ARG A 99 16.02 18.47 13.75
CA ARG A 99 15.11 19.44 14.38
C ARG A 99 15.46 19.70 15.84
N LEU A 100 15.95 18.69 16.57
CA LEU A 100 16.36 18.83 17.97
C LEU A 100 17.69 19.60 18.10
N GLU A 101 18.66 19.30 17.24
CA GLU A 101 19.90 20.09 17.12
C GLU A 101 19.57 21.56 16.85
N CYS A 102 18.72 21.81 15.85
CA CYS A 102 18.32 23.16 15.48
C CYS A 102 17.61 23.93 16.59
N ARG A 103 16.75 23.25 17.38
CA ARG A 103 16.15 23.87 18.57
C ARG A 103 17.19 24.28 19.61
N THR A 104 18.27 23.50 19.74
CA THR A 104 19.36 23.78 20.67
C THR A 104 20.21 24.94 20.18
N ASP A 105 20.55 24.97 18.90
CA ASP A 105 21.34 26.06 18.28
C ASP A 105 20.61 27.39 18.36
N ILE A 106 19.30 27.42 18.06
CA ILE A 106 18.48 28.63 18.16
C ILE A 106 18.42 29.15 19.60
N ARG A 107 18.36 28.27 20.62
CA ARG A 107 18.34 28.68 22.03
C ARG A 107 19.68 29.24 22.50
N LYS A 108 20.79 28.74 21.96
CA LYS A 108 22.15 29.21 22.30
C LYS A 108 22.54 30.47 21.52
N ALA A 109 21.81 30.79 20.44
CA ALA A 109 22.06 31.95 19.61
C ALA A 109 21.81 33.27 20.35
N GLY A 110 22.72 34.24 20.20
CA GLY A 110 22.47 35.63 20.58
C GLY A 110 21.43 36.29 19.67
N ARG A 111 20.87 37.43 20.10
CA ARG A 111 19.80 38.15 19.36
C ARG A 111 20.14 38.41 17.89
N GLY A 112 21.38 38.79 17.56
CA GLY A 112 21.80 39.07 16.19
C GLY A 112 22.04 37.83 15.31
N ALA A 113 22.23 36.65 15.91
CA ALA A 113 22.48 35.40 15.18
C ALA A 113 21.24 34.49 15.06
N MET A 114 20.15 34.83 15.75
CA MET A 114 18.96 33.99 15.83
C MET A 114 18.28 33.77 14.46
N MET A 115 18.14 34.82 13.65
CA MET A 115 17.48 34.72 12.34
C MET A 115 18.33 33.91 11.34
N PRO A 116 19.63 34.21 11.13
CA PRO A 116 20.49 33.38 10.27
C PRO A 116 20.52 31.90 10.67
N ILE A 117 20.60 31.60 11.98
CA ILE A 117 20.57 30.22 12.47
C ILE A 117 19.21 29.56 12.18
N THR A 118 18.10 30.29 12.36
CA THR A 118 16.75 29.79 12.06
C THR A 118 16.61 29.43 10.57
N LEU A 119 17.07 30.30 9.67
CA LEU A 119 17.03 30.08 8.23
C LEU A 119 17.88 28.87 7.82
N LYS A 120 19.14 28.80 8.30
CA LYS A 120 20.03 27.65 8.06
C LYS A 120 19.42 26.34 8.53
N CYS A 121 18.80 26.36 9.70
CA CYS A 121 18.10 25.21 10.25
C CYS A 121 16.88 24.79 9.44
N PHE A 122 16.10 25.77 8.96
CA PHE A 122 14.95 25.48 8.13
C PHE A 122 15.38 24.88 6.79
N ALA A 123 16.37 25.47 6.11
CA ALA A 123 16.96 24.95 4.89
C ALA A 123 17.49 23.51 5.07
N ALA A 124 18.23 23.23 6.15
CA ALA A 124 18.73 21.88 6.42
C ALA A 124 17.59 20.84 6.55
N VAL A 125 16.52 21.17 7.28
CA VAL A 125 15.35 20.29 7.43
C VAL A 125 14.62 20.08 6.11
N LEU A 126 14.57 21.11 5.26
CA LEU A 126 13.98 21.06 3.92
C LEU A 126 14.81 20.21 2.96
N THR A 127 16.15 20.28 3.02
CA THR A 127 17.05 19.43 2.23
C THR A 127 16.86 17.95 2.54
N THR A 128 16.75 17.56 3.81
CA THR A 128 16.41 16.18 4.19
C THR A 128 15.04 15.77 3.68
N GLU A 129 14.06 16.69 3.66
CA GLU A 129 12.73 16.43 3.11
C GLU A 129 12.77 16.17 1.60
N LEU A 130 13.58 16.92 0.82
CA LEU A 130 13.79 16.66 -0.61
C LEU A 130 14.35 15.26 -0.88
N GLU A 131 15.31 14.80 -0.08
CA GLU A 131 15.85 13.44 -0.25
C GLU A 131 14.76 12.38 -0.02
N ILE A 132 13.94 12.55 1.03
CA ILE A 132 12.81 11.66 1.30
C ILE A 132 11.85 11.65 0.10
N LEU A 133 11.49 12.82 -0.44
CA LEU A 133 10.59 12.95 -1.58
C LEU A 133 11.13 12.29 -2.84
N ARG A 134 12.44 12.45 -3.12
CA ARG A 134 13.09 11.79 -4.25
C ARG A 134 13.01 10.26 -4.16
N LYS A 135 13.23 9.71 -2.96
CA LYS A 135 13.17 8.27 -2.71
C LYS A 135 11.74 7.75 -2.74
N GLU A 136 10.78 8.52 -2.24
CA GLU A 136 9.35 8.24 -2.39
C GLU A 136 8.95 8.17 -3.87
N LYS A 137 9.35 9.14 -4.70
CA LYS A 137 9.07 9.11 -6.15
C LYS A 137 9.64 7.87 -6.84
N GLN A 138 10.87 7.49 -6.53
CA GLN A 138 11.50 6.27 -7.07
C GLN A 138 10.77 5.00 -6.63
N TYR A 139 10.29 4.95 -5.38
CA TYR A 139 9.49 3.82 -4.90
C TYR A 139 8.14 3.73 -5.64
N LEU A 140 7.46 4.87 -5.80
CA LEU A 140 6.16 4.93 -6.47
C LEU A 140 6.20 4.46 -7.93
N SER A 141 7.30 4.63 -8.65
CA SER A 141 7.41 4.17 -10.05
C SER A 141 7.46 2.65 -10.19
N THR A 142 7.56 1.91 -9.09
CA THR A 142 7.73 0.46 -9.09
C THR A 142 6.67 -0.28 -8.27
N ILE A 143 5.73 0.44 -7.67
CA ILE A 143 4.74 -0.15 -6.76
C ILE A 143 3.66 -0.91 -7.55
N PRO A 144 3.46 -2.21 -7.30
CA PRO A 144 2.43 -2.97 -7.99
C PRO A 144 1.06 -2.83 -7.31
N GLY A 145 -0.01 -2.80 -8.12
CA GLY A 145 -1.40 -2.87 -7.66
C GLY A 145 -2.24 -1.60 -7.81
N PRO A 146 -1.80 -0.43 -7.31
CA PRO A 146 -2.57 0.80 -7.46
C PRO A 146 -2.85 1.14 -8.93
N SER A 147 -3.97 1.80 -9.19
CA SER A 147 -4.23 2.33 -10.54
C SER A 147 -3.26 3.45 -10.87
N GLU A 148 -2.92 3.58 -12.16
CA GLU A 148 -2.00 4.60 -12.66
C GLU A 148 -2.44 6.02 -12.28
N GLN A 149 -3.76 6.28 -12.24
CA GLN A 149 -4.31 7.56 -11.81
C GLN A 149 -3.81 7.97 -10.41
N TYR A 150 -3.81 7.06 -9.44
CA TYR A 150 -3.38 7.38 -8.08
C TYR A 150 -1.86 7.41 -7.94
N ILE A 151 -1.14 6.63 -8.74
CA ILE A 151 0.33 6.72 -8.84
C ILE A 151 0.72 8.11 -9.37
N ASN A 152 0.13 8.52 -10.49
CA ASN A 152 0.40 9.80 -11.14
C ASN A 152 -0.01 10.98 -10.24
N GLY A 153 -1.17 10.89 -9.58
CA GLY A 153 -1.60 11.91 -8.62
C GLY A 153 -0.62 12.06 -7.44
N ALA A 154 -0.15 10.95 -6.87
CA ALA A 154 0.85 10.98 -5.80
C ALA A 154 2.20 11.53 -6.27
N MET A 155 2.67 11.14 -7.47
CA MET A 155 3.89 11.67 -8.08
C MET A 155 3.79 13.18 -8.31
N PHE A 156 2.68 13.66 -8.88
CA PHE A 156 2.44 15.08 -9.13
C PHE A 156 2.56 15.91 -7.84
N HIS A 157 1.93 15.48 -6.74
CA HIS A 157 2.01 16.22 -5.48
C HIS A 157 3.38 16.11 -4.80
N ILE A 158 4.13 15.01 -5.02
CA ILE A 158 5.52 14.91 -4.58
C ILE A 158 6.41 15.91 -5.33
N GLU A 159 6.24 16.02 -6.65
CA GLU A 159 6.97 16.97 -7.49
C GLU A 159 6.64 18.41 -7.10
N SER A 160 5.35 18.75 -7.01
CA SER A 160 4.88 20.07 -6.59
C SER A 160 5.45 20.48 -5.22
N LEU A 161 5.47 19.57 -4.24
CA LEU A 161 6.10 19.83 -2.95
C LEU A 161 7.62 19.98 -3.08
N SER A 162 8.29 19.18 -3.92
CA SER A 162 9.73 19.27 -4.13
C SER A 162 10.13 20.61 -4.75
N ASP A 163 9.34 21.12 -5.70
CA ASP A 163 9.55 22.41 -6.36
C ASP A 163 9.33 23.57 -5.39
N ALA A 164 8.28 23.49 -4.56
CA ALA A 164 8.02 24.48 -3.51
C ALA A 164 9.17 24.53 -2.49
N ILE A 165 9.65 23.36 -2.03
CA ILE A 165 10.78 23.28 -1.12
C ILE A 165 12.06 23.86 -1.75
N SER A 166 12.36 23.48 -2.99
CA SER A 166 13.55 23.98 -3.70
C SER A 166 13.50 25.49 -3.91
N THR A 167 12.31 26.05 -4.11
CA THR A 167 12.10 27.50 -4.20
C THR A 167 12.36 28.18 -2.86
N ILE A 168 11.83 27.64 -1.75
CA ILE A 168 12.09 28.18 -0.41
C ILE A 168 13.59 28.13 -0.08
N ILE A 169 14.29 27.02 -0.37
CA ILE A 169 15.74 26.93 -0.15
C ILE A 169 16.48 28.01 -0.94
N ARG A 170 16.17 28.17 -2.24
CA ARG A 170 16.78 29.22 -3.07
C ARG A 170 16.51 30.63 -2.54
N SER A 171 15.30 30.90 -2.04
CA SER A 171 14.95 32.18 -1.41
C SER A 171 15.70 32.41 -0.09
N ILE A 172 16.01 31.36 0.67
CA ILE A 172 16.88 31.45 1.84
C ILE A 172 18.31 31.81 1.42
N ASP A 173 18.85 31.11 0.42
CA ASP A 173 20.22 31.32 -0.06
C ASP A 173 20.41 32.70 -0.71
N SER A 174 19.35 33.28 -1.29
CA SER A 174 19.34 34.63 -1.85
C SER A 174 19.01 35.72 -0.82
N GLU A 175 18.98 35.38 0.48
CA GLU A 175 18.67 36.30 1.58
C GLU A 175 17.31 37.02 1.44
N PHE A 176 16.35 36.43 0.73
CA PHE A 176 15.02 37.04 0.51
C PHE A 176 14.20 37.16 1.80
N TYR A 177 14.45 36.27 2.78
CA TYR A 177 13.74 36.27 4.05
C TYR A 177 14.41 37.19 5.08
N GLU A 178 14.02 38.47 5.06
CA GLU A 178 14.52 39.47 6.01
C GLU A 178 13.80 39.39 7.36
N GLU A 179 12.52 39.03 7.36
CA GLU A 179 11.66 39.01 8.55
C GLU A 179 11.21 37.60 8.94
N LYS A 180 10.99 37.40 10.25
CA LYS A 180 10.47 36.15 10.80
C LYS A 180 9.05 35.82 10.31
N SER A 181 8.23 36.84 10.08
CA SER A 181 6.87 36.76 9.51
C SER A 181 6.89 36.03 8.17
N ALA A 182 7.73 36.47 7.22
CA ALA A 182 7.83 35.87 5.90
C ALA A 182 8.24 34.38 5.93
N VAL A 183 9.11 34.00 6.87
CA VAL A 183 9.48 32.58 7.08
C VAL A 183 8.32 31.77 7.63
N GLN A 184 7.52 32.36 8.54
CA GLN A 184 6.35 31.73 9.10
C GLN A 184 5.28 31.50 8.01
N ASP A 185 5.01 32.51 7.18
CA ASP A 185 4.06 32.42 6.07
C ASP A 185 4.47 31.34 5.06
N ALA A 186 5.76 31.28 4.72
CA ALA A 186 6.29 30.22 3.84
C ALA A 186 6.09 28.82 4.44
N LYS A 187 6.22 28.66 5.77
CA LYS A 187 5.98 27.38 6.45
C LYS A 187 4.52 26.99 6.45
N GLU A 188 3.62 27.96 6.63
CA GLU A 188 2.18 27.76 6.60
C GLU A 188 1.72 27.37 5.20
N GLN A 189 2.14 28.10 4.16
CA GLN A 189 1.86 27.75 2.76
C GLN A 189 2.40 26.36 2.41
N LEU A 190 3.62 26.03 2.84
CA LEU A 190 4.19 24.70 2.62
C LEU A 190 3.35 23.60 3.30
N GLY A 191 2.77 23.90 4.46
CA GLY A 191 1.84 23.02 5.17
C GLY A 191 0.54 22.80 4.40
N SER A 192 -0.23 23.87 4.22
CA SER A 192 -1.61 23.81 3.72
C SER A 192 -1.68 23.51 2.21
N LEU A 193 -0.80 24.08 1.39
CA LEU A 193 -0.91 23.96 -0.07
C LEU A 193 -0.18 22.74 -0.63
N TYR A 194 0.85 22.24 0.05
CA TYR A 194 1.72 21.21 -0.53
C TYR A 194 1.75 19.93 0.30
N ARG A 195 2.01 20.01 1.61
CA ARG A 195 2.11 18.81 2.46
C ARG A 195 0.76 18.12 2.66
N GLU A 196 -0.32 18.87 2.85
CA GLU A 196 -1.66 18.31 2.99
C GLU A 196 -2.11 17.59 1.71
N ASN A 197 -1.94 18.24 0.56
CA ASN A 197 -2.26 17.65 -0.74
C ASN A 197 -1.44 16.38 -1.04
N LYS A 198 -0.13 16.39 -0.76
CA LYS A 198 0.68 15.17 -0.83
C LYS A 198 0.14 14.08 0.09
N ARG A 199 -0.20 14.41 1.34
CA ARG A 199 -0.68 13.42 2.31
C ARG A 199 -1.99 12.80 1.85
N LEU A 200 -2.94 13.60 1.34
CA LEU A 200 -4.20 13.12 0.75
C LEU A 200 -3.95 12.16 -0.41
N ALA A 201 -3.11 12.56 -1.37
CA ALA A 201 -2.78 11.74 -2.54
C ALA A 201 -2.12 10.41 -2.17
N MET A 202 -1.18 10.44 -1.21
CA MET A 202 -0.55 9.22 -0.69
C MET A 202 -1.55 8.32 0.06
N THR A 203 -2.55 8.88 0.74
CA THR A 203 -3.61 8.08 1.37
C THR A 203 -4.51 7.44 0.30
N LYS A 204 -4.94 8.17 -0.73
CA LYS A 204 -5.70 7.62 -1.87
C LYS A 204 -4.93 6.51 -2.60
N LEU A 205 -3.61 6.65 -2.76
CA LEU A 205 -2.75 5.58 -3.28
C LEU A 205 -2.77 4.31 -2.42
N ARG A 206 -2.73 4.44 -1.08
CA ARG A 206 -2.82 3.29 -0.16
C ARG A 206 -4.18 2.59 -0.23
N VAL A 207 -5.26 3.36 -0.35
CA VAL A 207 -6.61 2.84 -0.59
C VAL A 207 -6.62 2.03 -1.90
N SER A 208 -6.09 2.58 -2.99
CA SER A 208 -5.99 1.87 -4.26
C SER A 208 -5.13 0.59 -4.19
N LYS A 209 -3.98 0.62 -3.49
CA LYS A 209 -3.18 -0.59 -3.23
C LYS A 209 -3.99 -1.67 -2.50
N SER A 210 -4.81 -1.26 -1.54
CA SER A 210 -5.62 -2.18 -0.73
C SER A 210 -6.72 -2.85 -1.55
N LEU A 211 -7.33 -2.13 -2.51
CA LEU A 211 -8.28 -2.71 -3.45
C LEU A 211 -7.64 -3.79 -4.32
N ALA A 212 -6.39 -3.61 -4.77
CA ALA A 212 -5.67 -4.64 -5.52
C ALA A 212 -5.48 -5.92 -4.68
N TRP A 213 -5.13 -5.78 -3.40
CA TRP A 213 -5.04 -6.91 -2.47
C TRP A 213 -6.38 -7.60 -2.23
N ILE A 214 -7.46 -6.84 -2.03
CA ILE A 214 -8.80 -7.42 -1.84
C ILE A 214 -9.23 -8.18 -3.08
N ASN A 215 -9.05 -7.61 -4.27
CA ASN A 215 -9.35 -8.27 -5.53
C ASN A 215 -8.54 -9.58 -5.68
N HIS A 216 -7.26 -9.57 -5.30
CA HIS A 216 -6.43 -10.77 -5.28
C HIS A 216 -6.98 -11.85 -4.34
N LEU A 217 -7.40 -11.48 -3.13
CA LEU A 217 -7.97 -12.42 -2.16
C LEU A 217 -9.30 -13.01 -2.67
N ILE A 218 -10.18 -12.18 -3.21
CA ILE A 218 -11.46 -12.62 -3.81
C ILE A 218 -11.21 -13.65 -4.92
N ILE A 219 -10.28 -13.37 -5.84
CA ILE A 219 -9.96 -14.29 -6.95
C ILE A 219 -9.39 -15.61 -6.43
N ARG A 220 -8.54 -15.58 -5.40
CA ARG A 220 -7.99 -16.82 -4.82
C ARG A 220 -9.06 -17.65 -4.13
N LEU A 221 -9.98 -17.02 -3.42
CA LEU A 221 -11.12 -17.69 -2.81
C LEU A 221 -12.05 -18.27 -3.88
N ASP A 222 -12.34 -17.54 -4.97
CA ASP A 222 -13.15 -18.05 -6.07
C ASP A 222 -12.50 -19.26 -6.76
N ASN A 223 -11.20 -19.19 -7.03
CA ASN A 223 -10.46 -20.33 -7.59
C ASN A 223 -10.50 -21.56 -6.68
N ALA A 224 -10.38 -21.37 -5.35
CA ALA A 224 -10.55 -22.44 -4.38
C ALA A 224 -11.98 -22.99 -4.42
N ARG A 225 -12.99 -22.12 -4.39
CA ARG A 225 -14.42 -22.46 -4.45
C ARG A 225 -14.79 -23.27 -5.68
N LEU A 226 -14.14 -23.03 -6.82
CA LEU A 226 -14.37 -23.75 -8.08
C LEU A 226 -13.67 -25.12 -8.13
N SER A 227 -12.75 -25.40 -7.20
CA SER A 227 -12.09 -26.70 -7.10
C SER A 227 -13.10 -27.83 -6.81
N SER A 228 -13.00 -28.93 -7.56
CA SER A 228 -13.81 -30.12 -7.32
C SER A 228 -13.41 -30.89 -6.06
N ALA A 229 -12.25 -30.58 -5.48
CA ALA A 229 -11.74 -31.22 -4.27
C ALA A 229 -12.34 -30.67 -2.97
N ILE A 230 -13.07 -29.55 -3.03
CA ILE A 230 -13.62 -28.88 -1.85
C ILE A 230 -15.06 -29.35 -1.60
N SER A 231 -15.33 -29.76 -0.36
CA SER A 231 -16.66 -30.18 0.10
C SER A 231 -17.66 -29.01 0.13
N GLU A 232 -18.95 -29.31 0.01
CA GLU A 232 -19.98 -28.27 -0.05
C GLU A 232 -20.06 -27.37 1.20
N PRO A 233 -19.88 -27.88 2.44
CA PRO A 233 -19.83 -27.03 3.64
C PRO A 233 -18.70 -25.99 3.59
N VAL A 234 -17.52 -26.37 3.08
CA VAL A 234 -16.39 -25.46 2.90
C VAL A 234 -16.67 -24.46 1.78
N ARG A 235 -17.28 -24.92 0.67
CA ARG A 235 -17.68 -24.05 -0.45
C ARG A 235 -18.65 -22.95 0.01
N GLY A 236 -19.59 -23.28 0.91
CA GLY A 236 -20.47 -22.32 1.58
C GLY A 236 -19.71 -21.26 2.36
N LYS A 237 -18.73 -21.66 3.20
CA LYS A 237 -17.88 -20.73 3.96
C LYS A 237 -17.00 -19.85 3.08
N ILE A 238 -16.48 -20.38 1.98
CA ILE A 238 -15.73 -19.59 1.01
C ILE A 238 -16.63 -18.52 0.36
N ARG A 239 -17.90 -18.85 0.05
CA ARG A 239 -18.87 -17.88 -0.49
C ARG A 239 -19.14 -16.75 0.51
N GLU A 240 -19.41 -17.08 1.76
CA GLU A 240 -19.59 -16.09 2.84
C GLU A 240 -18.40 -15.12 2.94
N ALA A 241 -17.17 -15.65 2.86
CA ALA A 241 -15.96 -14.84 2.89
C ALA A 241 -15.83 -13.93 1.65
N ILE A 242 -16.15 -14.44 0.45
CA ILE A 242 -16.17 -13.64 -0.79
C ILE A 242 -17.17 -12.49 -0.65
N ASP A 243 -18.40 -12.76 -0.21
CA ASP A 243 -19.45 -11.74 -0.06
C ASP A 243 -19.03 -10.64 0.93
N CYS A 244 -18.34 -11.04 2.02
CA CYS A 244 -17.72 -10.10 2.95
C CYS A 244 -16.69 -9.21 2.24
N PHE A 245 -15.74 -9.79 1.50
CA PHE A 245 -14.73 -9.01 0.78
C PHE A 245 -15.31 -8.11 -0.31
N GLU A 246 -16.34 -8.53 -1.04
CA GLU A 246 -17.00 -7.69 -2.04
C GLU A 246 -17.65 -6.46 -1.39
N THR A 247 -18.31 -6.66 -0.24
CA THR A 247 -18.89 -5.55 0.54
C THR A 247 -17.80 -4.55 0.97
N GLN A 248 -16.66 -5.05 1.46
CA GLN A 248 -15.54 -4.21 1.88
C GLN A 248 -14.81 -3.55 0.72
N GLU A 249 -14.75 -4.19 -0.44
CA GLU A 249 -14.19 -3.60 -1.65
C GLU A 249 -14.99 -2.36 -2.07
N ASP A 250 -16.32 -2.45 -2.07
CA ASP A 250 -17.19 -1.32 -2.41
C ASP A 250 -17.07 -0.18 -1.36
N ALA A 251 -17.02 -0.52 -0.08
CA ALA A 251 -16.79 0.44 1.00
C ALA A 251 -15.44 1.17 0.84
N ILE A 252 -14.35 0.44 0.63
CA ILE A 252 -13.00 1.00 0.43
C ILE A 252 -12.94 1.82 -0.86
N LYS A 253 -13.59 1.36 -1.93
CA LYS A 253 -13.64 2.10 -3.21
C LYS A 253 -14.33 3.44 -3.06
N SER A 254 -15.38 3.53 -2.24
CA SER A 254 -16.08 4.79 -1.96
C SER A 254 -15.16 5.83 -1.28
N LEU A 255 -14.11 5.40 -0.58
CA LEU A 255 -13.18 6.32 0.08
C LEU A 255 -12.36 7.14 -0.91
N LEU A 256 -12.20 6.68 -2.15
CA LEU A 256 -11.41 7.38 -3.17
C LEU A 256 -12.02 8.72 -3.60
N SER A 257 -13.31 8.95 -3.34
CA SER A 257 -13.99 10.22 -3.60
C SER A 257 -13.91 11.21 -2.42
N LEU A 258 -13.28 10.84 -1.31
CA LEU A 258 -13.10 11.76 -0.18
C LEU A 258 -11.92 12.70 -0.44
N ASP A 259 -12.15 14.00 -0.27
CA ASP A 259 -11.11 15.03 -0.40
C ASP A 259 -10.60 15.54 0.95
N ASP A 260 -11.31 15.23 2.04
CA ASP A 260 -10.82 15.44 3.40
C ASP A 260 -9.87 14.31 3.81
N ASN A 261 -8.63 14.67 4.11
CA ASN A 261 -7.56 13.73 4.43
C ASN A 261 -7.75 13.04 5.78
N ASP A 262 -8.21 13.75 6.80
CA ASP A 262 -8.37 13.18 8.13
C ASP A 262 -9.58 12.24 8.16
N ALA A 263 -10.68 12.65 7.52
CA ALA A 263 -11.84 11.78 7.32
C ALA A 263 -11.48 10.54 6.50
N LEU A 264 -10.66 10.69 5.45
CA LEU A 264 -10.18 9.58 4.64
C LEU A 264 -9.34 8.59 5.46
N ILE A 265 -8.39 9.08 6.26
CA ILE A 265 -7.54 8.24 7.10
C ILE A 265 -8.38 7.45 8.11
N GLU A 266 -9.30 8.13 8.79
CA GLU A 266 -10.11 7.51 9.84
C GLU A 266 -11.02 6.42 9.26
N ARG A 267 -11.77 6.75 8.20
CA ARG A 267 -12.62 5.76 7.53
C ARG A 267 -11.80 4.62 6.94
N PHE A 268 -10.64 4.91 6.35
CA PHE A 268 -9.78 3.86 5.81
C PHE A 268 -9.31 2.89 6.90
N ARG A 269 -8.94 3.37 8.08
CA ARG A 269 -8.60 2.49 9.22
C ARG A 269 -9.77 1.63 9.66
N GLN A 270 -10.98 2.21 9.70
CA GLN A 270 -12.19 1.47 10.02
C GLN A 270 -12.43 0.34 9.01
N GLU A 271 -12.35 0.63 7.71
CA GLU A 271 -12.53 -0.40 6.68
C GLU A 271 -11.41 -1.45 6.69
N GLN A 272 -10.17 -1.08 7.01
CA GLN A 272 -9.10 -2.06 7.20
C GLN A 272 -9.41 -3.03 8.37
N SER A 273 -10.07 -2.56 9.42
CA SER A 273 -10.54 -3.42 10.51
C SER A 273 -11.64 -4.37 10.04
N ASN A 274 -12.56 -3.92 9.20
CA ASN A 274 -13.61 -4.77 8.63
C ASN A 274 -13.03 -5.83 7.68
N VAL A 275 -12.02 -5.46 6.87
CA VAL A 275 -11.29 -6.41 6.02
C VAL A 275 -10.62 -7.51 6.85
N LYS A 276 -10.08 -7.19 8.03
CA LYS A 276 -9.54 -8.21 8.95
C LYS A 276 -10.61 -9.24 9.34
N PHE A 277 -11.85 -8.81 9.58
CA PHE A 277 -12.95 -9.72 9.87
C PHE A 277 -13.23 -10.68 8.70
N CYS A 278 -13.24 -10.18 7.45
CA CYS A 278 -13.36 -11.05 6.27
C CYS A 278 -12.21 -12.05 6.15
N ILE A 279 -10.97 -11.65 6.49
CA ILE A 279 -9.82 -12.57 6.53
C ILE A 279 -10.03 -13.67 7.57
N HIS A 280 -10.61 -13.38 8.73
CA HIS A 280 -10.95 -14.40 9.73
C HIS A 280 -11.96 -15.40 9.18
N SER A 281 -13.03 -14.94 8.53
CA SER A 281 -14.01 -15.81 7.87
C SER A 281 -13.36 -16.72 6.81
N ALA A 282 -12.44 -16.20 6.00
CA ALA A 282 -11.69 -17.00 5.02
C ALA A 282 -10.79 -18.07 5.68
N ARG A 283 -10.20 -17.75 6.84
CA ARG A 283 -9.39 -18.70 7.62
C ARG A 283 -10.25 -19.80 8.24
N ASP A 284 -11.45 -19.48 8.69
CA ASP A 284 -12.38 -20.47 9.23
C ASP A 284 -12.78 -21.49 8.15
N ALA A 285 -12.98 -21.04 6.91
CA ALA A 285 -13.20 -21.94 5.76
C ALA A 285 -12.01 -22.90 5.54
N ALA A 286 -10.78 -22.38 5.65
CA ALA A 286 -9.57 -23.18 5.52
C ALA A 286 -9.42 -24.23 6.63
N LYS A 287 -9.74 -23.83 7.86
CA LYS A 287 -9.71 -24.70 9.03
C LYS A 287 -10.73 -25.83 8.88
N LEU A 288 -11.96 -25.51 8.49
CA LEU A 288 -13.00 -26.50 8.22
C LEU A 288 -12.56 -27.50 7.14
N ASN A 289 -11.93 -27.04 6.06
CA ASN A 289 -11.40 -27.94 5.04
C ASN A 289 -10.39 -28.94 5.62
N THR A 290 -9.46 -28.45 6.45
CA THR A 290 -8.45 -29.28 7.11
C THR A 290 -9.09 -30.30 8.06
N GLU A 291 -10.11 -29.90 8.83
CA GLU A 291 -10.83 -30.79 9.75
C GLU A 291 -11.58 -31.91 9.01
N LEU A 292 -12.21 -31.60 7.89
CA LEU A 292 -12.92 -32.59 7.06
C LEU A 292 -11.94 -33.55 6.39
N GLU A 293 -10.84 -33.06 5.83
CA GLU A 293 -9.80 -33.93 5.25
C GLU A 293 -9.21 -34.90 6.28
N GLN A 294 -9.00 -34.43 7.52
CA GLN A 294 -8.53 -35.29 8.61
C GLN A 294 -9.58 -36.31 9.06
N ALA A 295 -10.87 -35.96 9.01
CA ALA A 295 -11.96 -36.89 9.32
C ALA A 295 -12.07 -37.99 8.25
N ASP A 296 -11.99 -37.63 6.97
CA ASP A 296 -12.04 -38.58 5.86
C ASP A 296 -10.84 -39.52 5.87
N ALA A 297 -9.64 -39.01 6.20
CA ALA A 297 -8.43 -39.81 6.35
C ALA A 297 -8.47 -40.79 7.54
N LYS A 298 -9.26 -40.52 8.58
CA LYS A 298 -9.45 -41.44 9.72
C LYS A 298 -10.49 -42.53 9.44
N ASN A 299 -11.40 -42.27 8.51
CA ASN A 299 -12.47 -43.18 8.12
C ASN A 299 -12.11 -44.08 6.92
N SER A 300 -10.93 -43.88 6.34
CA SER A 300 -10.35 -44.66 5.22
C SER A 300 -9.31 -45.66 5.72
#